data_AF-A0A7V2MR28-F1
#
_entry.id   AF-A0A7V2MR28-F1
#
_cell.length_a   1.000
_cell.length_b   1.000
_cell.length_c   1.000
_cell.angle_alpha   90.00
_cell.angle_beta   90.00
_cell.angle_gamma   90.00
#
_symmetry.space_group_name_H-M   'P 1'
#
loop_
_entity.id
_entity.type
_entity.pdbx_description
1 polymer ?
#
loop_
_entity_poly.entity_id
_entity_poly.type
_entity_poly.pdbx_seq_one_letter_code
_entity_poly.pdbx_strand_id
1 'polypeptide(L)'
;MIELIKLRWKKYFLGSIILIVVDLGQLIVPIIIATIIDKIAKFEITLRELFNYFLILILIALVVAFLRFFWRFFIVGASREIERDLRKKIYEHVLKLHVGYFDENKTGDIMAKATNDLEAIRMALSMGVVSLSDAIIYTSFSVIAMFLISYKLTLISIIPLILLAPISFVLGRIIEKKFRKVQDTFGDLSEKARETLEGIN
;
A
#
# COMPACT_ATOMS: atom_id res chain seq x y z
N MET A 1 19.61 3.26 7.58
CA MET A 1 18.16 3.00 7.43
C MET A 1 17.58 2.22 8.61
N ILE A 2 18.08 1.00 8.89
CA ILE A 2 17.58 0.13 9.98
C ILE A 2 17.57 0.82 11.35
N GLU A 3 18.58 1.62 11.65
CA GLU A 3 18.67 2.38 12.91
C GLU A 3 17.55 3.43 13.07
N LEU A 4 17.14 4.10 11.99
CA LEU A 4 16.04 5.08 12.01
C LEU A 4 14.68 4.38 12.19
N ILE A 5 14.54 3.18 11.64
CA ILE A 5 13.36 2.32 11.86
C ILE A 5 13.33 1.87 13.31
N LYS A 6 14.47 1.41 13.86
CA LYS A 6 14.62 1.04 15.26
C LYS A 6 14.33 2.18 16.22
N LEU A 7 14.53 3.44 15.84
CA LEU A 7 14.18 4.58 16.70
C LEU A 7 12.65 4.78 16.82
N ARG A 8 11.91 4.39 15.78
CA ARG A 8 10.46 4.65 15.63
C ARG A 8 9.60 3.39 15.70
N TRP A 9 10.20 2.25 16.08
CA TRP A 9 9.52 0.96 16.16
C TRP A 9 8.25 0.98 17.01
N LYS A 10 8.23 1.76 18.10
CA LYS A 10 7.05 1.94 18.95
C LYS A 10 5.87 2.55 18.21
N LYS A 11 6.11 3.53 17.32
CA LYS A 11 5.06 4.12 16.49
C LYS A 11 4.51 3.10 15.49
N TYR A 12 5.39 2.33 14.83
CA TYR A 12 4.95 1.27 13.93
C TYR A 12 4.18 0.17 14.66
N PHE A 13 4.66 -0.28 15.81
CA PHE A 13 3.99 -1.31 16.60
C PHE A 13 2.60 -0.87 17.04
N LEU A 14 2.48 0.33 17.62
CA LEU A 14 1.18 0.89 18.03
C LEU A 14 0.26 1.12 16.82
N GLY A 15 0.81 1.67 15.74
CA GLY A 15 0.08 1.88 14.49
C GLY A 15 -0.46 0.58 13.89
N SER A 16 0.34 -0.49 13.88
CA SER A 16 -0.05 -1.82 13.40
C SER A 16 -1.14 -2.46 14.27
N ILE A 17 -1.08 -2.31 15.60
CA ILE A 17 -2.16 -2.79 16.48
C ILE A 17 -3.47 -2.06 16.15
N ILE A 18 -3.43 -0.74 16.02
CA ILE A 18 -4.63 0.05 15.68
C ILE A 18 -5.15 -0.32 14.28
N LEU A 19 -4.26 -0.56 13.32
CA LEU A 19 -4.63 -1.01 11.98
C LEU A 19 -5.36 -2.36 12.02
N ILE A 20 -4.83 -3.35 12.75
CA ILE A 20 -5.49 -4.65 12.94
C ILE A 20 -6.90 -4.48 13.52
N VAL A 21 -7.06 -3.62 14.54
CA VAL A 21 -8.39 -3.35 15.13
C VAL A 21 -9.33 -2.71 14.10
N VAL A 22 -8.81 -1.82 13.26
CA VAL A 22 -9.57 -1.18 12.17
C VAL A 22 -10.00 -2.20 11.11
N ASP A 23 -9.15 -3.17 10.79
CA ASP A 23 -9.45 -4.21 9.81
C ASP A 23 -10.53 -5.16 10.34
N LEU A 24 -10.40 -5.59 11.59
CA LEU A 24 -11.41 -6.40 12.27
C LEU A 24 -12.74 -5.67 12.40
N GLY A 25 -12.73 -4.38 12.76
CA GLY A 25 -13.94 -3.57 12.87
C GLY A 25 -14.70 -3.44 11.54
N GLN A 26 -13.97 -3.37 10.43
CA GLN A 26 -14.59 -3.32 9.09
C GLN A 26 -15.26 -4.63 8.70
N LEU A 27 -14.72 -5.77 9.13
CA LEU A 27 -15.28 -7.09 8.85
C LEU A 27 -16.60 -7.36 9.60
N ILE A 28 -16.91 -6.61 10.66
CA ILE A 28 -18.19 -6.72 11.37
C ILE A 28 -19.35 -6.19 10.51
N VAL A 29 -19.10 -5.17 9.69
CA VAL A 29 -20.12 -4.52 8.85
C VAL A 29 -20.87 -5.52 7.94
N PRO A 30 -20.20 -6.33 7.10
CA PRO A 30 -20.89 -7.31 6.25
C PRO A 30 -21.64 -8.39 7.06
N ILE A 31 -21.16 -8.77 8.25
CA ILE A 31 -21.84 -9.74 9.12
C ILE A 31 -23.18 -9.15 9.64
N ILE A 32 -23.16 -7.89 10.06
CA ILE A 32 -24.39 -7.18 10.47
C ILE A 32 -25.36 -7.08 9.29
N ILE A 33 -24.87 -6.68 8.11
CA ILE A 33 -25.71 -6.57 6.91
C ILE A 33 -26.31 -7.92 6.55
N ALA A 34 -25.52 -9.00 6.55
CA ALA A 34 -26.02 -10.36 6.31
C ALA A 34 -27.12 -10.74 7.30
N THR A 35 -26.92 -10.47 8.59
CA THR A 35 -27.93 -10.74 9.64
C THR A 35 -29.22 -9.96 9.41
N ILE A 36 -29.12 -8.69 9.00
CA ILE A 36 -30.30 -7.87 8.67
C ILE A 36 -31.04 -8.48 7.47
N ILE A 37 -30.31 -8.85 6.40
CA ILE A 37 -30.89 -9.46 5.20
C ILE A 37 -31.61 -10.77 5.55
N ASP A 38 -30.98 -11.65 6.35
CA ASP A 38 -31.57 -12.93 6.75
C ASP A 38 -32.84 -12.73 7.57
N LYS A 39 -32.85 -11.78 8.51
CA LYS A 39 -34.04 -11.45 9.31
C LYS A 39 -35.16 -10.82 8.48
N ILE A 40 -34.81 -9.96 7.52
CA ILE A 40 -35.79 -9.41 6.56
C ILE A 40 -36.40 -10.53 5.73
N ALA A 41 -35.58 -11.45 5.21
CA ALA A 41 -36.05 -12.56 4.38
C ALA A 41 -37.01 -13.51 5.11
N LYS A 42 -36.84 -13.66 6.43
CA LYS A 42 -37.73 -14.44 7.30
C LYS A 42 -38.94 -13.66 7.83
N PHE A 43 -39.06 -12.36 7.52
CA PHE A 43 -40.06 -11.45 8.09
C PHE A 43 -40.02 -11.39 9.63
N GLU A 44 -38.86 -11.63 10.23
CA GLU A 44 -38.66 -11.65 11.70
C GLU A 44 -38.21 -10.31 12.27
N ILE A 45 -38.00 -9.29 11.43
CA ILE A 45 -37.42 -8.01 11.85
C ILE A 45 -38.48 -6.97 12.19
N THR A 46 -38.29 -6.29 13.32
CA THR A 46 -39.09 -5.11 13.70
C THR A 46 -38.39 -3.82 13.27
N LEU A 47 -39.16 -2.73 13.05
CA LEU A 47 -38.59 -1.41 12.75
C LEU A 47 -37.61 -0.93 13.83
N ARG A 48 -37.87 -1.27 15.09
CA ARG A 48 -37.00 -0.95 16.22
C ARG A 48 -35.66 -1.69 16.14
N GLU A 49 -35.68 -2.99 15.82
CA GLU A 49 -34.44 -3.74 15.61
C GLU A 49 -33.62 -3.20 14.44
N LEU A 50 -34.28 -2.88 13.32
CA LEU A 50 -33.61 -2.30 12.16
C LEU A 50 -32.93 -0.97 12.51
N PHE A 51 -33.62 -0.10 13.26
CA PHE A 51 -33.05 1.16 13.73
C PHE A 51 -31.85 0.96 14.67
N ASN A 52 -31.91 -0.04 15.56
CA ASN A 52 -30.79 -0.39 16.43
C ASN A 52 -29.57 -0.86 15.63
N TYR A 53 -29.75 -1.72 14.62
CA TYR A 53 -28.67 -2.14 13.74
C TYR A 53 -28.05 -0.96 12.98
N PHE A 54 -28.89 -0.04 12.49
CA PHE A 54 -28.42 1.18 11.84
C PHE A 54 -27.56 2.05 12.77
N LEU A 55 -27.99 2.25 14.01
CA LEU A 55 -27.21 2.97 15.03
C LEU A 55 -25.87 2.29 15.33
N ILE A 56 -25.87 0.95 15.43
CA ILE A 56 -24.64 0.17 15.63
C ILE A 56 -23.68 0.36 14.45
N LEU A 57 -24.18 0.33 13.21
CA LEU A 57 -23.37 0.56 12.01
C LEU A 57 -22.75 1.98 12.00
N ILE A 58 -23.53 3.00 12.35
CA ILE A 58 -23.01 4.37 12.49
C ILE A 58 -21.92 4.43 13.55
N LEU A 59 -22.14 3.82 14.72
CA LEU A 59 -21.18 3.81 15.81
C LEU A 59 -19.86 3.13 15.38
N ILE A 60 -19.96 1.96 14.73
CA ILE A 60 -18.79 1.27 14.18
C ILE A 60 -18.07 2.14 13.15
N ALA A 61 -18.80 2.78 12.23
CA ALA A 61 -18.22 3.65 11.22
C ALA A 61 -17.45 4.83 11.84
N LEU A 62 -18.01 5.46 12.89
CA LEU A 62 -17.35 6.56 13.60
C LEU A 62 -16.10 6.09 14.35
N VAL A 63 -16.16 4.95 15.04
CA VAL A 63 -15.02 4.36 15.74
C VAL A 63 -13.92 3.98 14.76
N VAL A 64 -14.26 3.32 13.66
CA VAL A 64 -13.30 2.95 12.60
C VAL A 64 -12.69 4.20 11.97
N ALA A 65 -13.48 5.23 11.68
CA ALA A 65 -12.96 6.49 11.14
C ALA A 65 -11.98 7.18 12.09
N PHE A 66 -12.31 7.20 13.39
CA PHE A 66 -11.43 7.73 14.43
C PHE A 66 -10.12 6.93 14.52
N LEU A 67 -10.19 5.60 14.63
CA LEU A 67 -8.99 4.75 14.67
C LEU A 67 -8.16 4.83 13.38
N ARG A 68 -8.81 5.04 12.22
CA ARG A 68 -8.13 5.30 10.94
C ARG A 68 -7.23 6.51 10.98
N PHE A 69 -7.64 7.57 11.68
CA PHE A 69 -6.79 8.73 11.89
C PHE A 69 -5.52 8.35 12.68
N PHE A 70 -5.66 7.58 13.76
CA PHE A 70 -4.52 7.23 14.61
C PHE A 70 -3.52 6.30 13.93
N TRP A 71 -3.96 5.21 13.27
CA TRP A 71 -2.98 4.36 12.59
C TRP A 71 -2.26 5.13 11.48
N ARG A 72 -2.95 6.02 10.75
CA ARG A 72 -2.32 6.88 9.74
C ARG A 72 -1.30 7.82 10.37
N PHE A 73 -1.66 8.45 11.48
CA PHE A 73 -0.75 9.32 12.22
C PHE A 73 0.51 8.57 12.66
N PHE A 74 0.37 7.34 13.18
CA PHE A 74 1.51 6.57 13.65
C PHE A 74 2.36 5.97 12.51
N ILE A 75 1.75 5.34 11.51
CA ILE A 75 2.48 4.66 10.42
C ILE A 75 2.96 5.67 9.37
N VAL A 76 2.05 6.43 8.78
CA VAL A 76 2.40 7.40 7.71
C VAL A 76 3.18 8.58 8.28
N GLY A 77 2.86 9.01 9.50
CA GLY A 77 3.66 10.02 10.19
C GLY A 77 5.09 9.53 10.44
N ALA A 78 5.28 8.32 10.97
CA ALA A 78 6.61 7.77 11.18
C ALA A 78 7.40 7.62 9.88
N SER A 79 6.77 7.22 8.77
CA SER A 79 7.46 7.09 7.48
C SER A 79 7.94 8.44 6.94
N ARG A 80 7.12 9.50 7.06
CA ARG A 80 7.50 10.87 6.68
C ARG A 80 8.64 11.42 7.53
N GLU A 81 8.63 11.13 8.82
CA GLU A 81 9.72 11.56 9.68
C GLU A 81 11.03 10.82 9.35
N ILE A 82 10.99 9.51 9.01
CA ILE A 82 12.15 8.76 8.50
C ILE A 82 12.63 9.36 7.18
N GLU A 83 11.71 9.68 6.26
CA GLU A 83 12.01 10.33 4.99
C GLU A 83 12.79 11.63 5.22
N ARG A 84 12.28 12.51 6.10
CA ARG A 84 12.93 13.77 6.45
C ARG A 84 14.35 13.56 7.01
N ASP A 85 14.51 12.62 7.94
CA ASP A 85 15.80 12.38 8.59
C ASP A 85 16.82 11.78 7.60
N LEU A 86 16.38 10.91 6.69
CA LEU A 86 17.20 10.39 5.59
C LEU A 86 17.58 11.49 4.60
N ARG A 87 16.62 12.35 4.20
CA ARG A 87 16.88 13.50 3.31
C ARG A 87 17.96 14.40 3.89
N LYS A 88 17.86 14.69 5.19
CA LYS A 88 18.85 15.49 5.91
C LYS A 88 20.24 14.84 5.88
N LYS A 89 20.32 13.52 6.15
CA LYS A 89 21.59 12.78 6.09
C LYS A 89 22.21 12.78 4.68
N ILE A 90 21.39 12.60 3.65
CA ILE A 90 21.84 12.66 2.25
C ILE A 90 22.38 14.06 1.94
N TYR A 91 21.63 15.11 2.28
CA TYR A 91 22.04 16.49 2.06
C TYR A 91 23.35 16.84 2.77
N GLU A 92 23.47 16.52 4.06
CA GLU A 92 24.69 16.75 4.84
C GLU A 92 25.89 15.96 4.30
N HIS A 93 25.66 14.77 3.75
CA HIS A 93 26.71 13.98 3.13
C HIS A 93 27.16 14.60 1.81
N VAL A 94 26.21 14.98 0.95
CA VAL A 94 26.48 15.60 -0.36
C VAL A 94 27.29 16.90 -0.20
N LEU A 95 26.98 17.73 0.79
CA LEU A 95 27.74 18.96 1.07
C LEU A 95 29.20 18.74 1.50
N LYS A 96 29.56 17.53 1.94
CA LYS A 96 30.93 17.17 2.36
C LYS A 96 31.72 16.46 1.26
N LEU A 97 31.10 16.19 0.10
CA LEU A 97 31.78 15.55 -1.02
C LEU A 97 32.76 16.54 -1.67
N HIS A 98 33.89 16.00 -2.12
CA HIS A 98 34.89 16.77 -2.86
C HIS A 98 34.37 17.12 -4.25
N VAL A 99 34.87 18.21 -4.84
CA VAL A 99 34.41 18.72 -6.14
C VAL A 99 34.50 17.66 -7.24
N GLY A 100 35.61 16.89 -7.28
CA GLY A 100 35.81 15.80 -8.26
C GLY A 100 34.72 14.72 -8.26
N TYR A 101 33.98 14.54 -7.15
CA TYR A 101 32.85 13.63 -7.12
C TYR A 101 31.73 14.06 -8.08
N PHE A 102 31.52 15.37 -8.20
CA PHE A 102 30.49 15.94 -9.08
C PHE A 102 30.94 16.00 -10.54
N ASP A 103 32.23 15.88 -10.81
CA ASP A 103 32.76 15.71 -12.17
C ASP A 103 32.50 14.29 -12.69
N GLU A 104 32.57 13.29 -11.80
CA GLU A 104 32.33 11.88 -12.13
C GLU A 104 30.86 11.45 -12.03
N ASN A 105 30.04 12.14 -11.23
CA ASN A 105 28.64 11.78 -10.97
C ASN A 105 27.71 12.94 -11.33
N LYS A 106 26.71 12.67 -12.17
CA LYS A 106 25.73 13.67 -12.58
C LYS A 106 24.91 14.15 -11.38
N THR A 107 24.80 15.46 -11.20
CA THR A 107 23.94 16.08 -10.16
C THR A 107 22.50 15.56 -10.21
N GLY A 108 21.99 15.26 -11.40
CA GLY A 108 20.67 14.65 -11.59
C GLY A 108 20.51 13.29 -10.90
N ASP A 109 21.55 12.45 -10.90
CA ASP A 109 21.51 11.12 -10.28
C ASP A 109 21.49 11.24 -8.75
N ILE A 110 22.23 12.22 -8.21
CA ILE A 110 22.22 12.54 -6.77
C ILE A 110 20.83 13.03 -6.36
N MET A 111 20.23 13.93 -7.16
CA MET A 111 18.88 14.44 -6.93
C MET A 111 17.83 13.33 -7.01
N ALA A 112 17.93 12.43 -8.01
CA ALA A 112 17.02 11.30 -8.16
C ALA A 112 17.06 10.36 -6.96
N LYS A 113 18.25 10.08 -6.40
CA LYS A 113 18.37 9.30 -5.14
C LYS A 113 17.77 10.04 -3.95
N ALA A 114 17.94 11.36 -3.87
CA ALA A 114 17.40 12.17 -2.79
C ALA A 114 15.87 12.38 -2.87
N THR A 115 15.25 12.15 -4.03
CA THR A 115 13.80 12.29 -4.23
C THR A 115 13.11 10.94 -4.42
N ASN A 116 13.42 10.23 -5.51
CA ASN A 116 12.67 9.07 -5.98
C ASN A 116 12.92 7.86 -5.10
N ASP A 117 14.19 7.52 -4.82
CA ASP A 117 14.51 6.39 -3.95
C ASP A 117 13.99 6.63 -2.53
N LEU A 118 14.07 7.88 -2.07
CA LEU A 118 13.59 8.26 -0.75
C LEU A 118 12.06 8.20 -0.64
N GLU A 119 11.35 8.60 -1.69
CA GLU A 119 9.91 8.43 -1.82
C GLU A 119 9.53 6.93 -1.85
N ALA A 120 10.26 6.10 -2.59
CA ALA A 120 10.04 4.66 -2.63
C ALA A 120 10.22 4.04 -1.24
N ILE A 121 11.25 4.44 -0.49
CA ILE A 121 11.47 4.02 0.90
C ILE A 121 10.29 4.45 1.79
N ARG A 122 9.83 5.70 1.68
CA ARG A 122 8.67 6.19 2.44
C ARG A 122 7.41 5.38 2.12
N MET A 123 7.16 5.10 0.84
CA MET A 123 6.01 4.30 0.42
C MET A 123 6.07 2.88 0.97
N ALA A 124 7.23 2.23 0.89
CA ALA A 124 7.45 0.90 1.45
C ALA A 124 7.17 0.88 2.97
N LEU A 125 7.64 1.89 3.70
CA LEU A 125 7.45 2.01 5.15
C LEU A 125 6.05 2.49 5.55
N SER A 126 5.25 3.05 4.63
CA SER A 126 3.87 3.46 4.91
C SER A 126 2.88 2.50 4.29
N MET A 127 2.55 2.70 3.02
CA MET A 127 1.57 1.90 2.30
C MET A 127 1.98 0.44 2.17
N GLY A 128 3.29 0.13 2.12
CA GLY A 128 3.76 -1.25 2.13
C GLY A 128 3.43 -1.99 3.43
N VAL A 129 3.55 -1.34 4.59
CA VAL A 129 3.17 -1.92 5.89
C VAL A 129 1.66 -2.12 5.97
N VAL A 130 0.89 -1.15 5.48
CA VAL A 130 -0.57 -1.22 5.45
C VAL A 130 -1.03 -2.35 4.54
N SER A 131 -0.53 -2.40 3.30
CA SER A 131 -0.93 -3.42 2.33
C SER A 131 -0.56 -4.83 2.78
N LEU A 132 0.59 -5.02 3.45
CA LEU A 132 0.95 -6.30 4.05
C LEU A 132 0.00 -6.68 5.18
N SER A 133 -0.39 -5.73 6.03
CA SER A 133 -1.34 -5.98 7.12
C SER A 133 -2.71 -6.36 6.57
N ASP A 134 -3.23 -5.59 5.60
CA ASP A 134 -4.49 -5.88 4.93
C ASP A 134 -4.45 -7.26 4.24
N ALA A 135 -3.38 -7.54 3.49
CA ALA A 135 -3.24 -8.79 2.75
C ALA A 135 -3.13 -10.02 3.67
N ILE A 136 -2.57 -9.88 4.87
CA ILE A 136 -2.44 -11.01 5.81
C ILE A 136 -3.71 -11.10 6.67
N ILE A 137 -4.07 -10.02 7.35
CA ILE A 137 -5.13 -10.03 8.36
C ILE A 137 -6.49 -10.00 7.69
N TYR A 138 -6.79 -8.95 6.93
CA TYR A 138 -8.12 -8.77 6.34
C TYR A 138 -8.47 -9.91 5.37
N THR A 139 -7.53 -10.32 4.51
CA THR A 139 -7.75 -11.45 3.60
C THR A 139 -7.91 -12.77 4.34
N SER A 140 -7.06 -13.09 5.32
CA SER A 140 -7.18 -14.36 6.05
C SER A 140 -8.50 -14.44 6.82
N PHE A 141 -8.88 -13.37 7.54
CA PHE A 141 -10.16 -13.33 8.23
C PHE A 141 -11.35 -13.43 7.26
N SER A 142 -11.29 -12.74 6.11
CA SER A 142 -12.34 -12.84 5.10
C SER A 142 -12.50 -14.27 4.59
N VAL A 143 -11.40 -14.94 4.25
CA VAL A 143 -11.41 -16.33 3.78
C VAL A 143 -11.95 -17.27 4.88
N ILE A 144 -11.49 -17.12 6.12
CA ILE A 144 -11.99 -17.92 7.26
C ILE A 144 -13.51 -17.71 7.43
N ALA A 145 -13.97 -16.46 7.43
CA ALA A 145 -15.40 -16.14 7.56
C ALA A 145 -16.22 -16.75 6.42
N MET A 146 -15.75 -16.66 5.18
CA MET A 146 -16.41 -17.29 4.03
C MET A 146 -16.51 -18.82 4.19
N PHE A 147 -15.43 -19.48 4.62
CA PHE A 147 -15.43 -20.92 4.87
C PHE A 147 -16.42 -21.34 5.96
N LEU A 148 -16.54 -20.53 7.03
CA LEU A 148 -17.49 -20.77 8.11
C LEU A 148 -18.95 -20.60 7.65
N ILE A 149 -19.22 -19.67 6.73
CA ILE A 149 -20.56 -19.46 6.15
C ILE A 149 -20.92 -20.60 5.18
N SER A 150 -20.04 -20.89 4.22
CA SER A 150 -20.22 -22.01 3.29
C SER A 150 -18.92 -22.40 2.60
N TYR A 151 -18.39 -23.56 2.95
CA TYR A 151 -17.18 -24.10 2.33
C TYR A 151 -17.35 -24.34 0.81
N LYS A 152 -18.54 -24.75 0.35
CA LYS A 152 -18.80 -25.01 -1.08
C LYS A 152 -18.74 -23.73 -1.91
N LEU A 153 -19.44 -22.69 -1.47
CA LEU A 153 -19.43 -21.38 -2.14
C LEU A 153 -18.03 -20.75 -2.10
N THR A 154 -17.30 -20.94 -1.00
CA THR A 154 -15.93 -20.42 -0.86
C THR A 154 -14.98 -21.07 -1.86
N LEU A 155 -15.02 -22.40 -2.00
CA LEU A 155 -14.19 -23.11 -2.99
C LEU A 155 -14.49 -22.65 -4.42
N ILE A 156 -15.77 -22.51 -4.79
CA ILE A 156 -16.17 -21.98 -6.10
C ILE A 156 -15.62 -20.55 -6.30
N SER A 157 -15.69 -19.73 -5.26
CA SER A 157 -15.22 -18.32 -5.29
C SER A 157 -13.70 -18.18 -5.39
N ILE A 158 -12.93 -19.18 -4.94
CA ILE A 158 -11.46 -19.19 -5.01
C ILE A 158 -10.96 -19.60 -6.40
N ILE A 159 -11.74 -20.35 -7.19
CA ILE A 159 -11.33 -20.82 -8.53
C ILE A 159 -10.85 -19.67 -9.44
N PRO A 160 -11.60 -18.55 -9.60
CA PRO A 160 -11.12 -17.41 -10.37
C PRO A 160 -9.80 -16.84 -9.86
N LEU A 161 -9.60 -16.80 -8.54
CA LEU A 161 -8.39 -16.25 -7.93
C LEU A 161 -7.15 -17.09 -8.25
N ILE A 162 -7.29 -18.42 -8.22
CA ILE A 162 -6.22 -19.35 -8.61
C ILE A 162 -5.86 -19.19 -10.09
N LEU A 163 -6.84 -18.92 -10.96
CA LEU A 163 -6.61 -18.69 -12.38
C LEU A 163 -5.99 -17.32 -12.67
N LEU A 164 -6.36 -16.29 -11.89
CA LEU A 164 -5.82 -14.95 -12.07
C LEU A 164 -4.32 -14.87 -11.79
N ALA A 165 -3.82 -15.57 -10.77
CA ALA A 165 -2.39 -15.54 -10.42
C ALA A 165 -1.44 -15.89 -11.59
N PRO A 166 -1.57 -17.05 -12.29
CA PRO A 166 -0.73 -17.37 -13.43
C PRO A 166 -0.99 -16.45 -14.64
N ILE A 167 -2.24 -16.02 -14.86
CA ILE A 167 -2.57 -15.07 -15.95
C ILE A 167 -1.83 -13.75 -15.72
N SER A 168 -1.92 -13.19 -14.51
CA SER A 168 -1.22 -11.96 -14.13
C SER A 168 0.29 -12.12 -14.24
N PHE A 169 0.85 -13.27 -13.86
CA PHE A 169 2.28 -13.54 -14.00
C PHE A 169 2.74 -13.56 -15.47
N VAL A 170 1.99 -14.24 -16.34
CA VAL A 170 2.29 -14.30 -17.78
C VAL A 170 2.15 -12.93 -18.43
N LEU A 171 1.04 -12.23 -18.17
CA LEU A 171 0.80 -10.88 -18.68
C LEU A 171 1.88 -9.91 -18.19
N GLY A 172 2.26 -9.97 -16.91
CA GLY A 172 3.33 -9.16 -16.34
C GLY A 172 4.65 -9.32 -17.10
N ARG A 173 5.06 -10.56 -17.39
CA ARG A 173 6.26 -10.85 -18.20
C ARG A 173 6.16 -10.32 -19.62
N ILE A 174 4.97 -10.39 -20.24
CA ILE A 174 4.74 -9.86 -21.59
C ILE A 174 4.84 -8.33 -21.60
N ILE A 175 4.22 -7.68 -20.61
CA ILE A 175 4.24 -6.22 -20.45
C ILE A 175 5.68 -5.76 -20.22
N GLU A 176 6.42 -6.39 -19.32
CA GLU A 176 7.81 -6.02 -19.04
C GLU A 176 8.69 -6.12 -20.29
N LYS A 177 8.58 -7.20 -21.07
CA LYS A 177 9.31 -7.35 -22.33
C LYS A 177 8.96 -6.25 -23.35
N LYS A 178 7.68 -5.91 -23.48
CA LYS A 178 7.22 -4.84 -24.38
C LYS A 178 7.69 -3.47 -23.91
N PHE A 179 7.63 -3.20 -22.61
CA PHE A 179 8.12 -1.95 -22.02
C PHE A 179 9.62 -1.77 -22.26
N ARG A 180 10.41 -2.83 -22.05
CA ARG A 180 11.86 -2.82 -22.31
C ARG A 180 12.16 -2.48 -23.76
N LYS A 181 11.47 -3.12 -24.72
CA LYS A 181 11.63 -2.82 -26.14
C LYS A 181 11.29 -1.35 -26.49
N VAL A 182 10.22 -0.80 -25.92
CA VAL A 182 9.86 0.61 -26.11
C VAL A 182 10.95 1.53 -25.53
N GLN A 183 11.48 1.19 -24.37
CA GLN A 183 12.53 1.96 -23.71
C GLN A 183 13.85 1.93 -24.50
N ASP A 184 14.22 0.78 -25.08
CA ASP A 184 15.38 0.63 -25.95
C ASP A 184 15.24 1.50 -27.22
N THR A 185 14.08 1.42 -27.92
CA THR A 185 13.82 2.25 -29.11
C THR A 185 13.79 3.75 -28.80
N PHE A 186 13.29 4.12 -27.61
CA PHE A 186 13.33 5.51 -27.16
C PHE A 186 14.77 5.99 -26.89
N GLY A 187 15.63 5.10 -26.39
CA GLY A 187 17.06 5.32 -26.26
C GLY A 187 17.72 5.63 -27.61
N ASP A 188 17.50 4.78 -28.61
CA ASP A 188 18.04 4.94 -29.97
C ASP A 188 17.60 6.26 -30.62
N LEU A 189 16.31 6.61 -30.48
CA LEU A 189 15.75 7.88 -30.97
C LEU A 189 16.40 9.09 -30.31
N SER A 190 16.61 9.01 -28.99
CA SER A 190 17.25 10.08 -28.21
C SER A 190 18.71 10.27 -28.61
N GLU A 191 19.44 9.19 -28.87
CA GLU A 191 20.81 9.22 -29.36
C GLU A 191 20.90 9.83 -30.76
N LYS A 192 20.05 9.39 -31.70
CA LYS A 192 19.98 9.95 -33.06
C LYS A 192 19.68 11.45 -33.06
N ALA A 193 18.77 11.87 -32.18
CA ALA A 193 18.44 13.29 -32.02
C ALA A 193 19.64 14.09 -31.48
N ARG A 194 20.37 13.53 -30.51
CA ARG A 194 21.62 14.13 -29.98
C ARG A 194 22.69 14.26 -31.07
N GLU A 195 22.95 13.19 -31.82
CA GLU A 195 23.94 13.20 -32.93
C GLU A 195 23.60 14.27 -33.99
N THR A 196 22.32 14.41 -34.33
CA THR A 196 21.88 15.42 -35.31
C THR A 196 22.10 16.84 -34.80
N LEU A 197 21.84 17.09 -33.51
CA LEU A 197 22.07 18.39 -32.88
C LEU A 197 23.55 18.72 -32.71
N GLU A 198 24.39 17.72 -32.41
CA GLU A 198 25.84 17.88 -32.33
C GLU A 198 26.48 18.11 -33.71
N GLY A 199 25.99 17.44 -34.75
CA GLY A 199 26.52 17.58 -36.13
C GLY A 199 26.10 18.85 -36.88
N ILE A 200 25.20 19.67 -36.32
CA ILE A 200 24.81 20.98 -36.87
C ILE A 200 25.75 22.11 -36.41
N ASN A 201 26.62 21.86 -35.41
CA ASN A 201 27.64 22.81 -34.96
C ASN A 201 29.03 22.48 -35.51
#